data_AF-A0A9Q3K3U0-F1
#
_entry.id   AF-A0A9Q3K3U0-F1
#
_cell.length_a   1.000
_cell.length_b   1.000
_cell.length_c   1.000
_cell.angle_alpha   90.00
_cell.angle_beta   90.00
_cell.angle_gamma   90.00
#
_symmetry.space_group_name_H-M   'P 1'
#
loop_
_entity.id
_entity.type
_entity.pdbx_description
1 polymer ?
#
loop_
_entity_poly.entity_id
_entity_poly.type
_entity_poly.pdbx_seq_one_letter_code
_entity_poly.pdbx_strand_id
1 'polypeptide(L)'
;MEFLCLVLALEKLHYYFDGTVFEVITDSNAVKYLLNMKTPNRHMLRWQIAIQEYRGNITIFHKSGNIHKNADGLSRWALANTPDNSAWVPQEENHIEGICVTDIGTEFFNQVKESYKIDKNGHILMQLLMKDCKDPSLSSKLDETWEKAYDEGRFHLLDGNL
;
A
#
# COMPACT_ATOMS: atom_id res chain seq x y z
N MET A 1 14.66 18.54 -2.35
CA MET A 1 13.67 17.78 -3.14
C MET A 1 13.15 16.61 -2.34
N GLU A 2 14.02 15.71 -1.84
CA GLU A 2 13.57 14.49 -1.18
C GLU A 2 12.75 14.68 0.10
N PHE A 3 13.09 15.67 0.93
CA PHE A 3 12.29 15.99 2.12
C PHE A 3 10.88 16.46 1.81
N LEU A 4 10.76 17.28 0.77
CA LEU A 4 9.48 17.76 0.30
C LEU A 4 8.64 16.58 -0.22
N CYS A 5 9.26 15.63 -0.93
CA CYS A 5 8.58 14.40 -1.35
C CYS A 5 8.07 13.60 -0.15
N LEU A 6 8.87 13.44 0.90
CA LEU A 6 8.45 12.73 2.11
C LEU A 6 7.25 13.41 2.78
N VAL A 7 7.32 14.71 3.00
CA VAL A 7 6.23 15.44 3.66
C VAL A 7 4.97 15.46 2.81
N LEU A 8 5.09 15.64 1.49
CA LEU A 8 3.96 15.54 0.57
C LEU A 8 3.33 14.14 0.59
N ALA A 9 4.15 13.08 0.65
CA ALA A 9 3.65 11.72 0.72
C ALA A 9 2.90 11.46 2.04
N LEU A 10 3.43 11.95 3.17
CA LEU A 10 2.78 11.83 4.48
C LEU A 10 1.48 12.63 4.55
N GLU A 11 1.46 13.85 4.02
CA GLU A 11 0.25 14.67 3.93
C GLU A 11 -0.82 13.99 3.07
N LYS A 12 -0.46 13.46 1.90
CA LYS A 12 -1.42 12.77 1.02
C LYS A 12 -1.95 11.49 1.64
N LEU A 13 -1.09 10.71 2.31
CA LEU A 13 -1.44 9.42 2.87
C LEU A 13 -1.81 9.49 4.36
N HIS A 14 -2.11 10.69 4.89
CA HIS A 14 -2.33 10.93 6.32
C HIS A 14 -3.31 9.94 6.94
N TYR A 15 -4.47 9.71 6.30
CA TYR A 15 -5.50 8.79 6.78
C TYR A 15 -5.06 7.33 6.90
N TYR A 16 -4.01 6.93 6.20
CA TYR A 16 -3.46 5.57 6.27
C TYR A 16 -2.37 5.44 7.32
N PHE A 17 -1.64 6.53 7.58
CA PHE A 17 -0.55 6.54 8.54
C PHE A 17 -1.00 6.90 9.95
N ASP A 18 -2.12 7.58 10.11
CA ASP A 18 -2.64 7.93 11.43
C ASP A 18 -2.87 6.67 12.29
N GLY A 19 -2.32 6.69 13.50
CA GLY A 19 -2.36 5.57 14.45
C GLY A 19 -1.56 4.31 14.06
N THR A 20 -0.91 4.26 12.90
CA THR A 20 -0.14 3.07 12.46
C THR A 20 1.37 3.23 12.64
N VAL A 21 2.08 2.13 12.88
CA VAL A 21 3.55 2.08 12.87
C VAL A 21 4.02 1.70 11.47
N PHE A 22 4.89 2.52 10.88
CA PHE A 22 5.33 2.34 9.51
C PHE A 22 6.79 2.70 9.30
N GLU A 23 7.34 2.20 8.20
CA GLU A 23 8.73 2.37 7.83
C GLU A 23 8.86 3.17 6.53
N VAL A 24 9.78 4.12 6.51
CA VAL A 24 10.11 4.91 5.32
C VAL A 24 11.50 4.53 4.85
N ILE A 25 11.59 4.03 3.62
CA ILE A 25 12.85 3.66 2.97
C ILE A 25 13.22 4.75 1.98
N THR A 26 14.39 5.36 2.16
CA THR A 26 14.90 6.47 1.34
C THR A 26 16.36 6.23 0.97
N ASP A 27 16.79 6.72 -0.18
CA ASP A 27 18.18 6.70 -0.62
C ASP A 27 19.00 7.91 -0.13
N SER A 28 18.40 8.78 0.70
CA SER A 28 19.11 9.90 1.31
C SER A 28 19.31 9.76 2.82
N ASN A 29 20.60 9.76 3.18
CA ASN A 29 21.03 9.84 4.57
C ASN A 29 20.55 11.14 5.25
N ALA A 30 20.38 12.23 4.51
CA ALA A 30 19.90 13.49 5.08
C ALA A 30 18.52 13.32 5.72
N VAL A 31 17.68 12.46 5.13
CA VAL A 31 16.33 12.20 5.62
C VAL A 31 16.33 11.48 6.96
N LYS A 32 17.19 10.46 7.07
CA LYS A 32 17.42 9.72 8.31
C LYS A 32 17.90 10.60 9.47
N TYR A 33 18.78 11.57 9.19
CA TYR A 33 19.38 12.39 10.24
C TYR A 33 18.52 13.59 10.66
N LEU A 34 17.63 14.09 9.80
CA LEU A 34 16.87 15.32 10.06
C LEU A 34 16.10 15.27 11.38
N LEU A 35 15.39 14.17 11.68
CA LEU A 35 14.59 14.05 12.90
C LEU A 35 15.45 14.16 14.18
N ASN A 36 16.74 13.87 14.09
CA ASN A 36 17.68 13.86 15.20
C ASN A 36 18.65 15.06 15.18
N MET A 37 18.47 16.02 14.27
CA MET A 37 19.34 17.20 14.21
C MET A 37 19.10 18.15 15.37
N LYS A 38 20.18 18.46 16.10
CA LYS A 38 20.18 19.38 17.25
C LYS A 38 20.01 20.86 16.87
N THR A 39 20.48 21.24 15.69
CA THR A 39 20.45 22.63 15.19
C THR A 39 19.91 22.67 13.76
N PRO A 40 18.58 22.58 13.59
CA PRO A 40 17.94 22.68 12.28
C PRO A 40 17.93 24.15 11.78
N ASN A 41 18.17 24.35 10.49
CA ASN A 41 17.87 25.63 9.82
C ASN A 41 16.34 25.86 9.80
N ARG A 42 15.87 27.10 9.62
CA ARG A 42 14.45 27.48 9.56
C ARG A 42 13.61 26.56 8.68
N HIS A 43 14.10 26.20 7.49
CA HIS A 43 13.39 25.27 6.60
C HIS A 43 13.29 23.87 7.23
N MET A 44 14.40 23.36 7.77
CA MET A 44 14.49 22.05 8.41
C MET A 44 13.60 21.95 9.65
N LEU A 45 13.49 23.03 10.42
CA LEU A 45 12.58 23.12 11.55
C LEU A 45 11.12 23.03 11.12
N ARG A 46 10.73 23.71 10.04
CA ARG A 46 9.37 23.60 9.48
C ARG A 46 9.06 22.17 9.08
N TRP A 47 10.00 21.50 8.42
CA TRP A 47 9.84 20.09 8.07
C TRP A 47 9.72 19.23 9.32
N GLN A 48 10.61 19.37 10.31
CA GLN A 48 10.52 18.62 11.58
C GLN A 48 9.17 18.76 12.28
N ILE A 49 8.57 19.97 12.26
CA ILE A 49 7.24 20.21 12.83
C ILE A 49 6.17 19.46 12.02
N ALA A 50 6.24 19.48 10.69
CA ALA A 50 5.27 18.78 9.83
C ALA A 50 5.27 17.26 10.03
N ILE A 51 6.43 16.65 10.32
CA ILE A 51 6.56 15.21 10.60
C ILE A 51 6.46 14.86 12.08
N GLN A 52 6.25 15.84 12.96
CA GLN A 52 6.26 15.62 14.41
C GLN A 52 5.14 14.69 14.86
N GLU A 53 3.98 14.75 14.21
CA GLU A 53 2.82 13.90 14.47
C GLU A 53 3.15 12.41 14.30
N TYR A 54 3.91 12.07 13.25
CA TYR A 54 4.29 10.68 12.96
C TYR A 54 5.53 10.21 13.72
N ARG A 55 6.24 11.09 14.44
CA ARG A 55 7.55 10.80 15.03
C ARG A 55 7.56 9.59 15.97
N GLY A 56 6.45 9.32 16.65
CA GLY A 56 6.31 8.17 17.55
C GLY A 56 6.20 6.83 16.81
N ASN A 57 5.74 6.85 15.57
CA ASN A 57 5.32 5.66 14.83
C ASN A 57 6.11 5.44 13.52
N ILE A 58 6.91 6.42 13.10
CA ILE A 58 7.74 6.35 11.87
C ILE A 58 9.16 5.86 12.17
N THR A 59 9.63 4.89 11.39
CA THR A 59 11.05 4.48 11.37
C THR A 59 11.66 4.74 9.99
N ILE A 60 12.74 5.53 9.92
CA ILE A 60 13.38 5.90 8.65
C ILE A 60 14.65 5.07 8.42
N PHE A 61 14.67 4.32 7.32
CA PHE A 61 15.80 3.53 6.87
C PHE A 61 16.42 4.12 5.61
N HIS A 62 17.75 4.24 5.63
CA HIS A 62 18.51 4.57 4.44
C HIS A 62 18.91 3.28 3.71
N LYS A 63 18.60 3.19 2.41
CA LYS A 63 18.98 2.06 1.54
C LYS A 63 19.62 2.61 0.27
N SER A 64 20.75 2.04 -0.15
CA SER A 64 21.50 2.57 -1.29
C SER A 64 20.69 2.47 -2.61
N GLY A 65 20.78 3.53 -3.44
CA GLY A 65 19.90 3.77 -4.59
C GLY A 65 19.83 2.68 -5.67
N ASN A 66 20.72 1.69 -5.67
CA ASN A 66 20.69 0.58 -6.64
C ASN A 66 19.43 -0.30 -6.52
N ILE A 67 18.69 -0.17 -5.41
CA ILE A 67 17.47 -0.94 -5.08
C ILE A 67 16.19 -0.08 -5.21
N HIS A 68 16.30 1.19 -5.61
CA HIS A 68 15.19 2.15 -5.71
C HIS A 68 14.73 2.39 -7.16
N LYS A 69 14.92 1.42 -8.07
CA LYS A 69 14.63 1.61 -9.51
C LYS A 69 13.18 2.05 -9.78
N ASN A 70 12.25 1.58 -8.97
CA ASN A 70 10.82 1.86 -9.04
C ASN A 70 10.56 3.35 -8.78
N ALA A 71 11.04 3.85 -7.64
CA ALA A 71 10.85 5.24 -7.21
C ALA A 71 11.74 6.23 -7.99
N ASP A 72 12.98 5.85 -8.29
CA ASP A 72 13.94 6.65 -9.06
C ASP A 72 13.52 6.80 -10.53
N GLY A 73 12.91 5.76 -11.12
CA GLY A 73 12.31 5.83 -12.44
C GLY A 73 11.20 6.88 -12.53
N LEU A 74 10.27 6.88 -11.57
CA LEU A 74 9.18 7.85 -11.52
C LEU A 74 9.66 9.28 -11.27
N SER A 75 10.69 9.47 -10.42
CA SER A 75 11.21 10.82 -10.11
C SER A 75 12.01 11.43 -11.25
N ARG A 76 12.73 10.61 -12.04
CA ARG A 76 13.55 11.07 -13.17
C ARG A 76 12.77 11.32 -14.46
N TRP A 77 11.62 10.66 -14.63
CA TRP A 77 10.78 10.74 -15.83
C TRP A 77 9.39 11.32 -15.52
N ALA A 78 9.33 12.34 -14.67
CA ALA A 78 8.08 13.00 -14.36
C ALA A 78 7.52 13.71 -15.62
N LEU A 79 6.40 13.21 -16.13
CA LEU A 79 5.63 13.88 -17.18
C LEU A 79 5.05 15.19 -16.63
N ALA A 80 4.95 16.21 -17.47
CA ALA A 80 4.28 17.44 -17.10
C ALA A 80 2.81 17.15 -16.75
N ASN A 81 2.28 17.83 -15.72
CA ASN A 81 0.85 17.74 -15.40
C ASN A 81 0.03 18.62 -16.37
N THR A 82 0.03 18.26 -17.64
CA THR A 82 -0.71 18.91 -18.73
C THR A 82 -1.85 18.00 -19.20
N PRO A 83 -2.96 18.53 -19.76
CA PRO A 83 -4.09 17.70 -20.21
C PRO A 83 -3.75 16.60 -21.25
N ASP A 84 -2.61 16.73 -21.92
CA ASP A 84 -2.07 15.74 -22.87
C ASP A 84 -1.43 14.51 -22.18
N ASN A 85 -1.18 14.58 -20.86
CA ASN A 85 -0.69 13.46 -20.05
C ASN A 85 -1.87 12.56 -19.66
N SER A 86 -1.79 11.26 -19.95
CA SER A 86 -2.82 10.28 -19.55
C SER A 86 -3.02 10.17 -18.03
N ALA A 87 -2.03 10.59 -17.23
CA ALA A 87 -2.10 10.71 -15.78
C ALA A 87 -2.32 12.16 -15.31
N TRP A 88 -2.88 13.03 -16.16
CA TRP A 88 -3.23 14.39 -15.80
C TRP A 88 -4.27 14.39 -14.69
N VAL A 89 -4.02 15.17 -13.64
CA VAL A 89 -4.98 15.36 -12.55
C VAL A 89 -5.22 16.87 -12.38
N PRO A 90 -6.49 17.32 -12.41
CA PRO A 90 -6.84 18.67 -11.98
C PRO A 90 -6.27 18.93 -10.58
N GLN A 91 -5.82 20.15 -10.30
CA GLN A 91 -5.46 20.54 -8.93
C GLN A 91 -6.74 20.71 -8.09
N GLU A 92 -7.38 19.61 -7.75
CA GLU A 92 -8.46 19.53 -6.77
C GLU A 92 -8.08 18.52 -5.66
N GLU A 93 -8.70 18.69 -4.49
CA GLU A 93 -8.38 17.99 -3.24
C GLU A 93 -8.37 16.46 -3.42
N ASN A 94 -7.30 15.82 -2.96
CA ASN A 94 -6.97 14.43 -3.27
C ASN A 94 -7.97 13.44 -2.63
N HIS A 95 -8.99 13.01 -3.37
CA HIS A 95 -9.65 11.74 -3.07
C HIS A 95 -8.75 10.61 -3.59
N ILE A 96 -8.14 9.85 -2.69
CA ILE A 96 -7.35 8.67 -3.08
C ILE A 96 -8.33 7.59 -3.51
N GLU A 97 -8.52 7.42 -4.82
CA GLU A 97 -9.44 6.41 -5.37
C GLU A 97 -8.87 4.98 -5.33
N GLY A 98 -7.57 4.83 -5.08
CA GLY A 98 -6.94 3.53 -4.91
C GLY A 98 -5.43 3.61 -4.73
N ILE A 99 -4.88 2.67 -3.98
CA ILE A 99 -3.43 2.46 -3.85
C ILE A 99 -3.08 1.20 -4.63
N CYS A 100 -2.22 1.32 -5.63
CA CYS A 100 -1.59 0.17 -6.26
C CYS A 100 -0.34 -0.21 -5.47
N VAL A 101 -0.36 -1.37 -4.81
CA VAL A 101 0.81 -1.90 -4.10
C VAL A 101 1.50 -2.91 -5.01
N THR A 102 2.70 -2.58 -5.48
CA THR A 102 3.46 -3.40 -6.44
C THR A 102 4.36 -4.43 -5.78
N ASP A 103 4.66 -4.27 -4.48
CA ASP A 103 5.67 -5.04 -3.75
C ASP A 103 5.10 -5.71 -2.49
N ILE A 104 3.90 -6.29 -2.60
CA ILE A 104 3.38 -7.18 -1.55
C ILE A 104 4.14 -8.50 -1.64
N GLY A 105 4.93 -8.81 -0.60
CA GLY A 105 5.65 -10.08 -0.52
C GLY A 105 4.71 -11.28 -0.53
N THR A 106 5.16 -12.40 -1.11
CA THR A 106 4.44 -13.68 -1.10
C THR A 106 4.02 -14.11 0.31
N GLU A 107 4.78 -13.72 1.32
CA GLU A 107 4.49 -13.97 2.73
C GLU A 107 3.15 -13.38 3.18
N PHE A 108 2.79 -12.16 2.74
CA PHE A 108 1.50 -11.56 3.06
C PHE A 108 0.36 -12.38 2.44
N PHE A 109 0.46 -12.74 1.17
CA PHE A 109 -0.55 -13.56 0.50
C PHE A 109 -0.69 -14.94 1.14
N ASN A 110 0.42 -15.53 1.59
CA ASN A 110 0.40 -16.78 2.36
C ASN A 110 -0.35 -16.61 3.68
N GLN A 111 -0.07 -15.55 4.45
CA GLN A 111 -0.78 -15.27 5.70
C GLN A 111 -2.28 -15.04 5.47
N VAL A 112 -2.65 -14.30 4.43
CA VAL A 112 -4.06 -14.11 4.03
C VAL A 112 -4.71 -15.44 3.65
N LYS A 113 -4.01 -16.29 2.90
CA LYS A 113 -4.50 -17.62 2.52
C LYS A 113 -4.70 -18.55 3.72
N GLU A 114 -3.80 -18.49 4.71
CA GLU A 114 -3.95 -19.22 5.96
C GLU A 114 -5.12 -18.70 6.80
N SER A 115 -5.37 -17.38 6.80
CA SER A 115 -6.49 -16.80 7.56
C SER A 115 -7.86 -17.28 7.07
N TYR A 116 -8.02 -17.53 5.77
CA TYR A 116 -9.26 -18.10 5.22
C TYR A 116 -9.57 -19.51 5.73
N LYS A 117 -8.58 -20.25 6.26
CA LYS A 117 -8.81 -21.58 6.84
C LYS A 117 -9.42 -21.52 8.24
N ILE A 118 -9.40 -20.35 8.89
CA ILE A 118 -9.93 -20.15 10.25
C ILE A 118 -11.46 -20.14 10.21
N ASP A 119 -12.04 -19.48 9.21
CA ASP A 119 -13.48 -19.39 9.02
C ASP A 119 -14.01 -20.59 8.22
N LYS A 120 -15.17 -21.13 8.65
CA LYS A 120 -15.83 -22.27 7.98
C LYS A 120 -16.14 -21.95 6.51
N ASN A 121 -16.73 -20.78 6.23
CA ASN A 121 -17.11 -20.40 4.87
C ASN A 121 -15.87 -20.08 4.04
N GLY A 122 -14.89 -19.38 4.61
CA GLY A 122 -13.59 -19.13 3.96
C GLY A 122 -12.89 -20.42 3.53
N HIS A 123 -12.90 -21.45 4.38
CA HIS A 123 -12.28 -22.73 4.07
C HIS A 123 -13.01 -23.47 2.94
N ILE A 124 -14.35 -23.53 3.01
CA ILE A 124 -15.18 -24.16 1.97
C ILE A 124 -15.03 -23.42 0.64
N LEU A 125 -15.04 -22.08 0.68
CA LEU A 125 -14.89 -21.24 -0.50
C LEU A 125 -13.52 -21.44 -1.16
N MET A 126 -12.44 -21.58 -0.38
CA MET A 126 -11.13 -21.93 -0.93
C MET A 126 -11.12 -23.28 -1.62
N GLN A 127 -11.78 -24.30 -1.06
CA GLN A 127 -11.89 -25.61 -1.71
C GLN A 127 -12.72 -25.56 -2.99
N LEU A 128 -13.78 -24.76 -3.01
CA LEU A 128 -14.65 -24.57 -4.18
C LEU A 128 -13.94 -23.84 -5.31
N LEU A 129 -13.18 -22.78 -5.00
CA LEU A 129 -12.52 -21.96 -6.01
C LEU A 129 -11.23 -22.60 -6.54
N MET A 130 -10.55 -23.46 -5.76
CA MET A 130 -9.40 -24.24 -6.24
C MET A 130 -9.79 -25.44 -7.11
N LYS A 131 -11.07 -25.82 -7.12
CA LYS A 131 -11.57 -26.89 -7.98
C LYS A 131 -11.87 -26.34 -9.37
N ASP A 132 -11.48 -27.10 -10.39
CA ASP A 132 -11.79 -26.78 -11.79
C ASP A 132 -13.29 -26.89 -12.13
N CYS A 133 -14.09 -27.49 -11.25
CA CYS A 133 -15.51 -27.75 -11.47
C CYS A 133 -16.38 -27.36 -10.26
N LYS A 134 -17.59 -26.86 -10.55
CA LYS A 134 -18.59 -26.54 -9.52
C LYS A 134 -18.97 -27.81 -8.76
N ASP A 135 -18.97 -27.73 -7.43
CA ASP A 135 -19.36 -28.82 -6.54
C ASP A 135 -20.57 -28.42 -5.66
N PRO A 136 -21.80 -28.79 -6.08
CA PRO A 136 -23.03 -28.44 -5.35
C PRO A 136 -23.08 -29.00 -3.92
N SER A 137 -22.34 -30.08 -3.65
CA SER A 137 -22.31 -30.71 -2.32
C SER A 137 -21.45 -29.93 -1.32
N LEU A 138 -20.52 -29.11 -1.83
CA LEU A 138 -19.67 -28.21 -1.04
C LEU A 138 -20.29 -26.81 -0.95
N SER A 139 -20.92 -26.30 -2.02
CA SER A 139 -21.59 -24.99 -1.99
C SER A 139 -22.74 -24.96 -0.98
N SER A 140 -23.52 -26.03 -0.88
CA SER A 140 -24.62 -26.17 0.10
C SER A 140 -24.18 -26.26 1.56
N LYS A 141 -22.87 -26.31 1.83
CA LYS A 141 -22.30 -26.23 3.18
C LYS A 141 -21.96 -24.80 3.59
N LEU A 142 -21.92 -23.87 2.63
CA LEU A 142 -21.80 -22.44 2.91
C LEU A 142 -23.07 -21.96 3.62
N ASP A 143 -22.92 -20.91 4.40
CA ASP A 143 -24.09 -20.23 4.97
C ASP A 143 -24.85 -19.50 3.85
N GLU A 144 -26.16 -19.31 4.03
CA GLU A 144 -27.09 -18.84 2.99
C GLU A 144 -26.64 -17.58 2.23
N THR A 145 -26.02 -16.63 2.93
CA THR A 145 -25.49 -15.39 2.33
C THR A 145 -24.27 -15.63 1.43
N TRP A 146 -23.41 -16.57 1.81
CA TRP A 146 -22.20 -16.92 1.08
C TRP A 146 -22.50 -17.84 -0.11
N GLU A 147 -23.42 -18.79 0.06
CA GLU A 147 -23.89 -19.65 -1.02
C GLU A 147 -24.47 -18.82 -2.16
N LYS A 148 -25.39 -17.90 -1.85
CA LYS A 148 -25.96 -16.98 -2.84
C LYS A 148 -24.91 -16.13 -3.53
N ALA A 149 -23.95 -15.57 -2.78
CA ALA A 149 -22.87 -14.77 -3.35
C ALA A 149 -21.93 -15.59 -4.25
N TYR A 150 -21.70 -16.86 -3.92
CA TYR A 150 -20.92 -17.80 -4.72
C TYR A 150 -21.63 -18.15 -6.03
N ASP A 151 -22.92 -18.45 -5.97
CA ASP A 151 -23.71 -18.75 -7.17
C ASP A 151 -23.83 -17.56 -8.13
N GLU A 152 -23.87 -16.35 -7.58
CA GLU A 152 -23.81 -15.09 -8.33
C GLU A 152 -22.41 -14.78 -8.90
N GLY A 153 -21.38 -15.59 -8.59
CA GLY A 153 -20.03 -15.43 -9.13
C GLY A 153 -19.25 -14.27 -8.53
N ARG A 154 -19.59 -13.83 -7.31
CA ARG A 154 -18.95 -12.68 -6.64
C ARG A 154 -17.57 -12.97 -6.05
N PHE A 155 -17.11 -14.22 -6.12
CA PHE A 155 -15.80 -14.62 -5.60
C PHE A 155 -14.88 -15.05 -6.74
N HIS A 156 -13.63 -14.59 -6.66
CA HIS A 156 -12.58 -14.95 -7.59
C HIS A 156 -11.35 -15.40 -6.80
N LEU A 157 -10.71 -16.44 -7.29
CA LEU A 157 -9.43 -16.89 -6.79
C LEU A 157 -8.32 -16.26 -7.64
N LEU A 158 -7.38 -15.60 -6.97
CA LEU A 158 -6.21 -15.00 -7.59
C LEU A 158 -5.04 -15.99 -7.44
N ASP A 159 -4.78 -16.77 -8.48
CA ASP A 159 -3.77 -17.84 -8.47
C ASP A 159 -2.35 -17.37 -8.81
N GLY A 160 -2.13 -16.06 -8.94
CA GLY A 160 -0.80 -15.51 -9.24
C GLY A 160 -0.30 -15.78 -10.66
N ASN A 161 -1.11 -16.37 -11.54
CA ASN A 161 -0.83 -16.55 -12.97
C ASN A 161 -1.35 -15.36 -13.80
N LEU A 162 -0.93 -14.15 -13.46
CA LEU A 162 -1.21 -12.93 -14.22
C LEU A 162 0.09 -12.39 -14.83
#